data_AF-A0A4V3IEN7-F1
#
_entry.id   AF-A0A4V3IEN7-F1
#
_cell.length_a   1.000
_cell.length_b   1.000
_cell.length_c   1.000
_cell.angle_alpha   90.00
_cell.angle_beta   90.00
_cell.angle_gamma   90.00
#
_symmetry.space_group_name_H-M   'P 1'
#
loop_
_entity.id
_entity.type
_entity.pdbx_description
1 polymer ?
#
loop_
_entity_poly.entity_id
_entity_poly.type
_entity_poly.pdbx_seq_one_letter_code
_entity_poly.pdbx_strand_id
1 'polypeptide(L)'
;MNLFRSANTLPRTTEHSATAGAEPGVDDPAPRHLLVPAGTAGDGEFEAVGNRAANALVGKHLSRPDSAALEFAITPEPGHALTPAPEPEPEWRPIALAANRGTFFQSPTPVGKGFILEREEARAVLGDWSISYSDVLRPYLTSEDLADDPRQRSGRWIIDFGQRELEEAEGFPRALAIVQERVKPERDTNSDESFRTRWWLFGRPRLPMRAALEPLARYAVLGSLGKRMLVAWVHPWIVASNSTMIFAGDDDYSMGILLSGAYDTWARSSTLEGDLRNTPTAALATFPWPDPVEGGHRDAVSAACVALYRRRSELCRERDVGLSTLYGLSWPEDNPDLAELHRRLDEAVAGAYGWEPSISADPAQILARLLKLNREVAEGRRAYAPFPVSF
;
A
#
# COMPACT_ATOMS: atom_id res chain seq x y z
N MET A 1 58.39 28.58 -30.76
CA MET A 1 59.22 27.53 -31.38
C MET A 1 58.36 26.28 -31.55
N ASN A 2 58.40 25.71 -32.74
CA ASN A 2 57.93 24.40 -33.27
C ASN A 2 56.82 23.62 -32.52
N LEU A 3 55.66 23.25 -33.10
CA LEU A 3 55.30 22.64 -34.41
C LEU A 3 55.35 21.09 -34.45
N PHE A 4 54.47 20.55 -35.32
CA PHE A 4 54.08 19.14 -35.60
C PHE A 4 52.94 18.61 -34.71
N ARG A 5 51.68 18.45 -35.15
CA ARG A 5 51.09 18.17 -36.49
C ARG A 5 51.66 16.91 -37.15
N SER A 6 50.85 15.85 -37.25
CA SER A 6 50.27 15.46 -38.55
C SER A 6 49.04 14.56 -38.39
N ALA A 7 48.17 14.58 -39.40
CA ALA A 7 47.01 13.70 -39.54
C ALA A 7 47.12 12.93 -40.87
N ASN A 8 46.47 11.76 -40.97
CA ASN A 8 46.15 11.01 -42.19
C ASN A 8 45.58 9.62 -41.78
N THR A 9 44.67 8.94 -42.49
CA THR A 9 43.69 9.31 -43.53
C THR A 9 42.65 8.18 -43.60
N LEU A 10 41.39 8.48 -43.94
CA LEU A 10 40.38 7.45 -44.25
C LEU A 10 40.70 6.73 -45.58
N PRO A 11 40.13 5.54 -45.79
CA PRO A 11 39.19 5.39 -46.90
C PRO A 11 37.85 4.73 -46.50
N ARG A 12 36.79 5.09 -47.26
CA ARG A 12 35.51 4.34 -47.39
C ARG A 12 35.73 3.22 -48.44
N THR A 13 34.96 2.13 -48.60
CA THR A 13 33.57 1.74 -48.23
C THR A 13 33.60 0.32 -47.55
N THR A 14 32.58 -0.56 -47.45
CA THR A 14 31.20 -0.67 -48.00
C THR A 14 30.29 -1.57 -47.13
N GLU A 15 28.98 -1.30 -47.19
CA GLU A 15 27.80 -2.20 -47.14
C GLU A 15 27.63 -3.38 -46.14
N HIS A 16 26.57 -3.22 -45.33
CA HIS A 16 25.52 -4.18 -44.94
C HIS A 16 25.83 -5.56 -44.32
N SER A 17 25.57 -5.65 -43.01
CA SER A 17 24.48 -6.52 -42.51
C SER A 17 23.90 -6.02 -41.19
N ALA A 18 22.60 -6.18 -41.02
CA ALA A 18 21.87 -5.72 -39.83
C ALA A 18 21.65 -6.87 -38.84
N THR A 19 21.89 -6.60 -37.56
CA THR A 19 21.28 -7.32 -36.44
C THR A 19 21.09 -6.33 -35.30
N ALA A 20 19.84 -5.98 -35.01
CA ALA A 20 19.51 -5.20 -33.82
C ALA A 20 19.54 -6.13 -32.60
N GLY A 21 20.45 -5.87 -31.67
CA GLY A 21 20.40 -6.42 -30.32
C GLY A 21 19.79 -5.37 -29.39
N ALA A 22 18.75 -5.74 -28.64
CA ALA A 22 18.23 -4.90 -27.57
C ALA A 22 19.25 -4.80 -26.43
N GLU A 23 19.44 -3.60 -25.89
CA GLU A 23 20.18 -3.42 -24.64
C GLU A 23 19.23 -3.68 -23.46
N PRO A 24 19.58 -4.53 -22.47
CA PRO A 24 18.70 -4.75 -21.33
C PRO A 24 18.58 -3.50 -20.45
N GLY A 25 17.34 -3.09 -20.19
CA GLY A 25 16.99 -1.96 -19.32
C GLY A 25 17.65 -2.05 -17.94
N VAL A 26 18.50 -1.06 -17.64
CA VAL A 26 19.22 -0.96 -16.37
C VAL A 26 18.26 -0.66 -15.22
N ASP A 27 18.07 -1.63 -14.33
CA ASP A 27 17.39 -1.43 -13.04
C ASP A 27 18.19 -0.38 -12.23
N ASP A 28 17.55 0.75 -11.90
CA ASP A 28 18.22 1.94 -11.35
C ASP A 28 18.66 1.68 -9.90
N PRO A 29 19.97 1.59 -9.59
CA PRO A 29 20.40 1.25 -8.23
C PRO A 29 20.14 2.43 -7.30
N ALA A 30 19.57 2.15 -6.12
CA ALA A 30 19.51 3.14 -5.05
C ALA A 30 20.92 3.73 -4.82
N PRO A 31 21.05 5.05 -4.62
CA PRO A 31 22.36 5.69 -4.50
C PRO A 31 23.18 5.00 -3.40
N ARG A 32 24.49 4.82 -3.63
CA ARG A 32 25.35 3.85 -2.91
C ARG A 32 25.34 3.92 -1.37
N HIS A 33 24.84 4.99 -0.76
CA HIS A 33 24.65 5.12 0.68
C HIS A 33 23.36 4.43 1.22
N LEU A 34 22.50 3.89 0.34
CA LEU A 34 21.22 3.20 0.67
C LEU A 34 21.20 1.71 0.28
N LEU A 35 22.34 1.13 -0.12
CA LEU A 35 22.39 -0.26 -0.59
C LEU A 35 22.54 -1.27 0.57
N VAL A 36 21.46 -1.97 0.89
CA VAL A 36 21.49 -3.28 1.55
C VAL A 36 21.61 -4.35 0.45
N PRO A 37 22.49 -5.37 0.56
CA PRO A 37 22.77 -6.28 -0.55
C PRO A 37 21.60 -7.23 -0.85
N ALA A 38 21.17 -7.28 -2.11
CA ALA A 38 20.22 -8.26 -2.64
C ALA A 38 20.83 -9.03 -3.82
N GLY A 39 20.51 -10.32 -3.94
CA GLY A 39 21.06 -11.24 -4.94
C GLY A 39 20.57 -10.98 -6.38
N THR A 40 21.35 -11.45 -7.35
CA THR A 40 21.33 -11.04 -8.77
C THR A 40 20.48 -11.89 -9.73
N ALA A 41 20.21 -11.30 -10.91
CA ALA A 41 19.71 -11.83 -12.19
C ALA A 41 18.19 -11.68 -12.45
N GLY A 42 17.73 -11.30 -13.65
CA GLY A 42 18.44 -10.85 -14.87
C GLY A 42 17.42 -10.52 -15.98
N ASP A 43 17.77 -9.63 -16.92
CA ASP A 43 16.79 -8.83 -17.68
C ASP A 43 16.48 -9.30 -19.13
N GLY A 44 15.40 -8.77 -19.71
CA GLY A 44 15.03 -8.89 -21.13
C GLY A 44 13.77 -8.08 -21.48
N GLU A 45 13.83 -7.23 -22.51
CA GLU A 45 12.81 -6.22 -22.88
C GLU A 45 11.89 -6.62 -24.07
N PHE A 46 10.77 -5.91 -24.28
CA PHE A 46 10.47 -5.18 -25.53
C PHE A 46 9.21 -4.25 -25.47
N GLU A 47 9.19 -3.26 -26.37
CA GLU A 47 8.23 -2.15 -26.62
C GLU A 47 6.73 -2.55 -26.72
N ALA A 48 5.71 -1.86 -26.18
CA ALA A 48 5.31 -0.43 -26.18
C ALA A 48 4.38 0.01 -27.35
N VAL A 49 3.08 0.26 -27.06
CA VAL A 49 2.19 1.27 -27.70
C VAL A 49 1.11 1.67 -26.68
N GLY A 50 0.98 2.97 -26.37
CA GLY A 50 0.01 3.46 -25.38
C GLY A 50 -1.27 4.05 -25.99
N ASN A 51 -2.28 4.35 -25.14
CA ASN A 51 -3.26 5.39 -25.46
C ASN A 51 -3.88 6.07 -24.24
N ARG A 52 -4.48 7.24 -24.47
CA ARG A 52 -4.84 8.22 -23.44
C ARG A 52 -6.28 8.09 -22.91
N ALA A 53 -6.43 8.51 -21.66
CA ALA A 53 -7.59 9.19 -21.07
C ALA A 53 -8.91 8.42 -20.85
N ALA A 54 -9.35 8.40 -19.59
CA ALA A 54 -10.69 8.84 -19.21
C ALA A 54 -10.75 9.27 -17.74
N ASN A 55 -10.82 10.57 -17.48
CA ASN A 55 -11.52 11.06 -16.29
C ASN A 55 -13.02 11.10 -16.61
N ALA A 56 -13.84 10.94 -15.56
CA ALA A 56 -15.30 11.06 -15.53
C ALA A 56 -16.14 9.84 -15.97
N LEU A 57 -17.33 9.75 -15.35
CA LEU A 57 -18.36 8.70 -15.44
C LEU A 57 -17.98 7.41 -14.68
N VAL A 58 -18.88 6.70 -13.99
CA VAL A 58 -20.36 6.74 -14.01
C VAL A 58 -20.92 6.83 -12.58
N GLY A 59 -21.80 7.81 -12.34
CA GLY A 59 -22.81 7.72 -11.30
C GLY A 59 -24.17 7.57 -11.95
N LYS A 60 -24.78 6.37 -11.89
CA LYS A 60 -26.23 6.10 -12.00
C LYS A 60 -26.54 4.60 -11.94
N HIS A 61 -27.69 4.30 -11.34
CA HIS A 61 -28.31 2.98 -11.17
C HIS A 61 -27.59 2.02 -10.21
N LEU A 62 -28.19 1.84 -9.03
CA LEU A 62 -28.89 0.60 -8.65
C LEU A 62 -29.90 0.94 -7.54
N SER A 63 -31.10 0.35 -7.60
CA SER A 63 -32.14 0.53 -6.59
C SER A 63 -31.89 -0.41 -5.40
N ARG A 64 -32.39 -0.06 -4.20
CA ARG A 64 -32.43 -0.99 -3.06
C ARG A 64 -33.14 -2.30 -3.45
N PRO A 65 -32.62 -3.48 -3.06
CA PRO A 65 -33.39 -4.72 -3.10
C PRO A 65 -34.59 -4.65 -2.15
N ASP A 66 -35.68 -5.29 -2.56
CA ASP A 66 -36.93 -5.36 -1.80
C ASP A 66 -36.83 -6.39 -0.65
N SER A 67 -37.44 -6.12 0.49
CA SER A 67 -37.17 -6.85 1.74
C SER A 67 -38.04 -8.11 1.94
N ALA A 68 -38.31 -8.86 0.86
CA ALA A 68 -39.30 -9.95 0.88
C ALA A 68 -38.98 -11.12 -0.07
N ALA A 69 -37.96 -11.93 0.23
CA ALA A 69 -37.73 -13.22 -0.44
C ALA A 69 -36.77 -14.18 0.32
N LEU A 70 -37.03 -14.50 1.61
CA LEU A 70 -36.32 -15.58 2.32
C LEU A 70 -37.26 -16.37 3.26
N GLU A 71 -38.11 -17.21 2.67
CA GLU A 71 -38.65 -18.40 3.35
C GLU A 71 -38.20 -19.64 2.59
N PHE A 72 -37.29 -20.41 3.21
CA PHE A 72 -37.01 -21.79 2.82
C PHE A 72 -37.11 -22.65 4.09
N ALA A 73 -38.10 -23.55 4.10
CA ALA A 73 -38.35 -24.41 5.25
C ALA A 73 -37.31 -25.54 5.31
N ILE A 74 -36.68 -25.72 6.48
CA ILE A 74 -35.86 -26.89 6.81
C ILE A 74 -36.51 -27.60 8.00
N THR A 75 -37.00 -28.82 7.79
CA THR A 75 -37.46 -29.71 8.87
C THR A 75 -36.26 -30.30 9.62
N PRO A 76 -36.23 -30.26 10.97
CA PRO A 76 -35.10 -30.77 11.74
C PRO A 76 -35.21 -32.27 12.08
N GLU A 77 -34.11 -33.01 11.88
CA GLU A 77 -33.85 -34.31 12.51
C GLU A 77 -33.38 -34.09 13.97
N PRO A 78 -33.87 -34.85 14.98
CA PRO A 78 -33.52 -34.62 16.37
C PRO A 78 -32.29 -35.41 16.83
N GLY A 79 -31.23 -34.73 17.30
CA GLY A 79 -30.21 -35.43 18.09
C GLY A 79 -28.77 -34.92 18.07
N HIS A 80 -28.52 -33.62 18.22
CA HIS A 80 -27.28 -33.09 18.82
C HIS A 80 -27.63 -31.83 19.61
N ALA A 81 -27.12 -31.71 20.84
CA ALA A 81 -27.36 -30.53 21.68
C ALA A 81 -26.51 -29.36 21.16
N LEU A 82 -27.10 -28.54 20.28
CA LEU A 82 -26.53 -27.26 19.91
C LEU A 82 -26.49 -26.35 21.14
N THR A 83 -25.30 -25.86 21.49
CA THR A 83 -25.16 -24.70 22.37
C THR A 83 -26.02 -23.58 21.79
N PRO A 84 -26.94 -22.96 22.55
CA PRO A 84 -27.84 -21.96 21.99
C PRO A 84 -27.02 -20.81 21.41
N ALA A 85 -27.30 -20.46 20.15
CA ALA A 85 -26.75 -19.26 19.54
C ALA A 85 -27.13 -18.06 20.42
N PRO A 86 -26.19 -17.13 20.70
CA PRO A 86 -26.50 -15.96 21.51
C PRO A 86 -27.63 -15.15 20.86
N GLU A 87 -28.60 -14.73 21.65
CA GLU A 87 -29.68 -13.86 21.17
C GLU A 87 -29.09 -12.57 20.57
N PRO A 88 -29.73 -11.96 19.55
CA PRO A 88 -29.25 -10.74 18.93
C PRO A 88 -29.34 -9.55 19.89
N GLU A 89 -28.27 -9.32 20.64
CA GLU A 89 -28.03 -8.10 21.40
C GLU A 89 -28.09 -6.86 20.47
N PRO A 90 -28.48 -5.68 20.98
CA PRO A 90 -28.61 -4.46 20.17
C PRO A 90 -27.33 -4.17 19.38
N GLU A 91 -27.49 -3.82 18.09
CA GLU A 91 -26.40 -3.65 17.11
C GLU A 91 -25.22 -2.84 17.67
N TRP A 92 -24.18 -3.55 18.12
CA TRP A 92 -22.96 -2.90 18.61
C TRP A 92 -22.26 -2.19 17.45
N ARG A 93 -22.15 -0.87 17.54
CA ARG A 93 -21.39 -0.06 16.57
C ARG A 93 -19.94 -0.02 17.01
N PRO A 94 -18.97 -0.47 16.17
CA PRO A 94 -17.57 -0.48 16.54
C PRO A 94 -17.05 0.88 16.99
N ILE A 95 -16.37 0.91 18.14
CA ILE A 95 -15.77 2.12 18.71
C ILE A 95 -14.27 2.14 18.39
N ALA A 96 -13.71 3.33 18.17
CA ALA A 96 -12.29 3.52 17.92
C ALA A 96 -11.46 3.13 19.15
N LEU A 97 -10.52 2.20 18.99
CA LEU A 97 -9.70 1.66 20.07
C LEU A 97 -8.47 2.55 20.31
N ALA A 98 -8.17 2.85 21.57
CA ALA A 98 -7.06 3.74 21.93
C ALA A 98 -5.69 3.19 21.47
N ALA A 99 -5.51 1.87 21.50
CA ALA A 99 -4.27 1.21 21.08
C ALA A 99 -3.98 1.30 19.57
N ASN A 100 -4.98 1.59 18.72
CA ASN A 100 -4.78 1.74 17.27
C ASN A 100 -4.31 3.16 16.89
N ARG A 101 -4.17 4.07 17.86
CA ARG A 101 -3.70 5.44 17.63
C ARG A 101 -2.21 5.46 17.38
N GLY A 102 -1.78 6.20 16.36
CA GLY A 102 -0.36 6.29 15.98
C GLY A 102 0.13 5.11 15.13
N THR A 103 -0.73 4.13 14.84
CA THR A 103 -0.37 2.98 13.99
C THR A 103 -0.78 3.17 12.53
N PHE A 104 -1.90 3.86 12.27
CA PHE A 104 -2.45 4.06 10.92
C PHE A 104 -2.59 5.54 10.56
N PHE A 105 -2.19 5.88 9.34
CA PHE A 105 -2.10 7.27 8.89
C PHE A 105 -2.59 7.46 7.45
N GLN A 106 -3.24 8.59 7.20
CA GLN A 106 -3.38 9.12 5.83
C GLN A 106 -2.00 9.59 5.36
N SER A 107 -1.62 9.20 4.15
CA SER A 107 -0.37 9.61 3.51
C SER A 107 -0.30 11.13 3.25
N PRO A 108 0.89 11.70 2.99
CA PRO A 108 1.05 13.12 2.70
C PRO A 108 0.19 13.55 1.52
N THR A 109 -0.34 14.77 1.57
CA THR A 109 -1.21 15.33 0.52
C THR A 109 -0.56 16.58 -0.07
N PRO A 110 -0.02 16.52 -1.31
CA PRO A 110 0.69 17.64 -1.92
C PRO A 110 -0.21 18.86 -2.13
N VAL A 111 -1.44 18.63 -2.60
CA VAL A 111 -2.39 19.67 -3.03
C VAL A 111 -1.78 20.52 -4.15
N GLY A 112 -1.69 19.94 -5.35
CA GLY A 112 -1.10 20.51 -6.56
C GLY A 112 -0.41 19.42 -7.38
N LYS A 113 -0.63 19.38 -8.70
CA LYS A 113 0.00 18.36 -9.56
C LYS A 113 1.46 18.67 -9.89
N GLY A 114 1.86 19.95 -9.83
CA GLY A 114 3.21 20.41 -10.15
C GLY A 114 4.34 19.89 -9.24
N PHE A 115 4.01 19.20 -8.14
CA PHE A 115 5.00 18.47 -7.33
C PHE A 115 5.40 17.12 -7.93
N ILE A 116 4.58 16.55 -8.80
CA ILE A 116 4.74 15.19 -9.34
C ILE A 116 5.50 15.27 -10.67
N LEU A 117 6.53 14.42 -10.79
CA LEU A 117 7.40 14.31 -11.96
C LEU A 117 7.24 12.93 -12.59
N GLU A 118 7.27 12.88 -13.91
CA GLU A 118 7.44 11.62 -14.64
C GLU A 118 8.91 11.15 -14.57
N ARG A 119 9.14 9.87 -14.89
CA ARG A 119 10.42 9.17 -14.71
C ARG A 119 11.61 9.89 -15.35
N GLU A 120 11.46 10.33 -16.58
CA GLU A 120 12.54 10.92 -17.39
C GLU A 120 12.95 12.29 -16.82
N GLU A 121 11.97 13.08 -16.36
CA GLU A 121 12.22 14.36 -15.71
C GLU A 121 12.90 14.17 -14.35
N ALA A 122 12.39 13.22 -13.54
CA ALA A 122 13.01 12.91 -12.26
C ALA A 122 14.47 12.44 -12.43
N ARG A 123 14.75 11.60 -13.42
CA ARG A 123 16.11 11.16 -13.77
C ARG A 123 17.01 12.31 -14.23
N ALA A 124 16.48 13.30 -14.95
CA ALA A 124 17.23 14.49 -15.36
C ALA A 124 17.60 15.42 -14.19
N VAL A 125 16.80 15.43 -13.12
CA VAL A 125 17.12 16.12 -11.86
C VAL A 125 18.11 15.31 -11.01
N LEU A 126 17.84 14.02 -10.80
CA LEU A 126 18.68 13.11 -9.99
C LEU A 126 20.08 12.88 -10.61
N GLY A 127 20.24 13.03 -11.92
CA GLY A 127 21.53 12.94 -12.60
C GLY A 127 22.52 14.07 -12.28
N ASP A 128 22.10 15.11 -11.55
CA ASP A 128 22.98 16.15 -11.03
C ASP A 128 23.56 15.78 -9.67
N TRP A 129 24.64 15.01 -9.70
CA TRP A 129 25.35 14.52 -8.51
C TRP A 129 26.06 15.61 -7.68
N SER A 130 25.99 16.89 -8.08
CA SER A 130 26.54 18.00 -7.27
C SER A 130 25.67 18.34 -6.06
N ILE A 131 24.40 17.92 -6.07
CA ILE A 131 23.39 18.19 -5.03
C ILE A 131 22.65 16.89 -4.72
N SER A 132 22.39 16.62 -3.44
CA SER A 132 21.67 15.41 -2.99
C SER A 132 20.16 15.47 -3.28
N TYR A 133 19.76 15.59 -4.56
CA TYR A 133 18.35 15.70 -4.94
C TYR A 133 17.47 14.55 -4.41
N SER A 134 18.04 13.36 -4.11
CA SER A 134 17.37 12.25 -3.43
C SER A 134 16.72 12.60 -2.09
N ASP A 135 17.18 13.67 -1.43
CA ASP A 135 16.67 14.14 -0.13
C ASP A 135 15.28 14.78 -0.25
N VAL A 136 14.96 15.32 -1.43
CA VAL A 136 13.69 16.03 -1.72
C VAL A 136 12.92 15.45 -2.90
N LEU A 137 13.56 14.71 -3.81
CA LEU A 137 12.93 14.07 -4.96
C LEU A 137 12.89 12.55 -4.75
N ARG A 138 11.69 12.04 -4.47
CA ARG A 138 11.45 10.69 -3.95
C ARG A 138 10.48 9.92 -4.84
N PRO A 139 10.56 8.58 -4.93
CA PRO A 139 9.58 7.79 -5.67
C PRO A 139 8.18 7.94 -5.05
N TYR A 140 7.14 8.04 -5.87
CA TYR A 140 5.77 8.37 -5.44
C TYR A 140 4.80 7.24 -5.76
N LEU A 141 4.46 6.43 -4.75
CA LEU A 141 3.62 5.23 -4.92
C LEU A 141 2.14 5.57 -4.77
N THR A 142 1.36 5.31 -5.80
CA THR A 142 -0.10 5.49 -5.80
C THR A 142 -0.85 4.16 -5.65
N SER A 143 -2.16 4.24 -5.42
CA SER A 143 -3.02 3.04 -5.41
C SER A 143 -3.11 2.36 -6.78
N GLU A 144 -2.84 3.07 -7.88
CA GLU A 144 -2.71 2.50 -9.24
C GLU A 144 -1.44 1.65 -9.33
N ASP A 145 -0.29 2.18 -8.88
CA ASP A 145 0.96 1.43 -8.81
C ASP A 145 0.85 0.19 -7.90
N LEU A 146 0.18 0.32 -6.74
CA LEU A 146 -0.09 -0.80 -5.82
C LEU A 146 -1.04 -1.86 -6.42
N ALA A 147 -1.97 -1.43 -7.26
CA ALA A 147 -2.97 -2.27 -7.91
C ALA A 147 -2.42 -3.03 -9.11
N ASP A 148 -1.69 -2.33 -9.98
CA ASP A 148 -1.52 -2.74 -11.37
C ASP A 148 -0.05 -2.98 -11.74
N ASP A 149 0.93 -2.40 -11.05
CA ASP A 149 2.34 -2.74 -11.26
C ASP A 149 2.66 -4.14 -10.69
N PRO A 150 3.24 -5.08 -11.48
CA PRO A 150 3.55 -6.44 -11.04
C PRO A 150 4.55 -6.54 -9.89
N ARG A 151 5.32 -5.48 -9.61
CA ARG A 151 6.32 -5.38 -8.54
C ARG A 151 5.95 -4.33 -7.49
N GLN A 152 4.76 -3.73 -7.60
CA GLN A 152 4.26 -2.60 -6.81
C GLN A 152 5.29 -1.44 -6.74
N ARG A 153 6.01 -1.21 -7.86
CA ARG A 153 6.95 -0.10 -8.04
C ARG A 153 6.20 1.16 -8.44
N SER A 154 6.62 2.32 -7.94
CA SER A 154 6.08 3.61 -8.38
C SER A 154 6.53 3.96 -9.81
N GLY A 155 5.59 4.30 -10.68
CA GLY A 155 5.87 4.85 -12.02
C GLY A 155 6.33 6.31 -12.01
N ARG A 156 6.09 7.04 -10.91
CA ARG A 156 6.21 8.50 -10.79
C ARG A 156 7.09 8.90 -9.60
N TRP A 157 7.55 10.15 -9.59
CA TRP A 157 8.32 10.77 -8.51
C TRP A 157 7.61 12.01 -7.97
N ILE A 158 8.01 12.46 -6.78
CA ILE A 158 7.50 13.67 -6.16
C ILE A 158 8.58 14.49 -5.49
N ILE A 159 8.47 15.81 -5.61
CA ILE A 159 9.27 16.78 -4.85
C ILE A 159 8.59 17.01 -3.50
N ASP A 160 9.19 16.49 -2.43
CA ASP A 160 8.77 16.60 -1.04
C ASP A 160 9.85 17.32 -0.22
N PHE A 161 9.70 18.64 -0.05
CA PHE A 161 10.56 19.44 0.84
C PHE A 161 10.30 19.16 2.34
N GLY A 162 9.36 18.29 2.71
CA GLY A 162 9.07 17.93 4.09
C GLY A 162 8.54 19.13 4.89
N GLN A 163 9.37 19.70 5.76
CA GLN A 163 9.13 20.93 6.52
C GLN A 163 10.26 21.96 6.38
N ARG A 164 11.10 21.81 5.34
CA ARG A 164 12.19 22.76 5.06
C ARG A 164 11.66 24.17 4.83
N GLU A 165 12.30 25.15 5.46
CA GLU A 165 12.05 26.55 5.16
C GLU A 165 12.53 26.90 3.73
N LEU A 166 12.12 28.04 3.19
CA LEU A 166 12.40 28.38 1.78
C LEU A 166 13.92 28.45 1.50
N GLU A 167 14.70 29.01 2.41
CA GLU A 167 16.17 29.09 2.33
C GLU A 167 16.84 27.71 2.25
N GLU A 168 16.29 26.70 2.94
CA GLU A 168 16.77 25.31 2.81
C GLU A 168 16.33 24.67 1.48
N ALA A 169 15.15 25.02 0.98
CA ALA A 169 14.63 24.55 -0.30
C ALA A 169 15.40 25.15 -1.49
N GLU A 170 15.94 26.36 -1.35
CA GLU A 170 16.83 27.02 -2.32
C GLU A 170 18.14 26.25 -2.55
N GLY A 171 18.56 25.40 -1.60
CA GLY A 171 19.64 24.43 -1.77
C GLY A 171 19.38 23.35 -2.83
N PHE A 172 18.15 23.22 -3.33
CA PHE A 172 17.74 22.27 -4.37
C PHE A 172 17.17 23.02 -5.61
N PRO A 173 17.96 23.88 -6.28
CA PRO A 173 17.46 24.87 -7.24
C PRO A 173 16.63 24.29 -8.39
N ARG A 174 16.97 23.11 -8.93
CA ARG A 174 16.17 22.47 -10.00
C ARG A 174 14.78 22.07 -9.49
N ALA A 175 14.72 21.46 -8.31
CA ALA A 175 13.47 21.02 -7.70
C ALA A 175 12.60 22.21 -7.30
N LEU A 176 13.21 23.25 -6.68
CA LEU A 176 12.48 24.45 -6.31
C LEU A 176 11.95 25.20 -7.54
N ALA A 177 12.73 25.30 -8.62
CA ALA A 177 12.30 25.92 -9.87
C ALA A 177 11.08 25.22 -10.49
N ILE A 178 11.05 23.87 -10.52
CA ILE A 178 9.90 23.10 -11.02
C ILE A 178 8.64 23.39 -10.19
N VAL A 179 8.76 23.41 -8.86
CA VAL A 179 7.62 23.73 -7.97
C VAL A 179 7.22 25.21 -8.11
N GLN A 180 8.17 26.12 -8.32
CA GLN A 180 7.91 27.55 -8.52
C GLN A 180 7.18 27.81 -9.84
N GLU A 181 7.53 27.11 -10.92
CA GLU A 181 6.87 27.22 -12.22
C GLU A 181 5.46 26.60 -12.19
N ARG A 182 5.32 25.42 -11.59
CA ARG A 182 4.10 24.58 -11.74
C ARG A 182 3.10 24.67 -10.59
N VAL A 183 3.54 25.01 -9.39
CA VAL A 183 2.69 25.02 -8.18
C VAL A 183 2.40 26.44 -7.73
N LYS A 184 3.40 27.33 -7.73
CA LYS A 184 3.24 28.71 -7.23
C LYS A 184 2.10 29.50 -7.93
N PRO A 185 1.90 29.44 -9.26
CA PRO A 185 0.83 30.20 -9.91
C PRO A 185 -0.58 29.78 -9.46
N GLU A 186 -0.81 28.48 -9.24
CA GLU A 186 -2.06 27.97 -8.67
C GLU A 186 -2.20 28.42 -7.20
N ARG A 187 -1.12 28.31 -6.41
CA ARG A 187 -1.08 28.69 -4.99
C ARG A 187 -1.36 30.17 -4.77
N ASP A 188 -0.78 31.06 -5.58
CA ASP A 188 -0.90 32.53 -5.44
C ASP A 188 -2.36 33.01 -5.52
N THR A 189 -3.20 32.31 -6.29
CA THR A 189 -4.64 32.61 -6.43
C THR A 189 -5.54 31.92 -5.39
N ASN A 190 -4.98 31.05 -4.56
CA ASN A 190 -5.73 30.29 -3.56
C ASN A 190 -6.23 31.21 -2.42
N SER A 191 -7.39 30.91 -1.84
CA SER A 191 -7.93 31.67 -0.70
C SER A 191 -7.18 31.42 0.60
N ASP A 192 -6.59 30.24 0.79
CA ASP A 192 -5.77 29.90 1.97
C ASP A 192 -4.41 30.62 1.93
N GLU A 193 -4.15 31.46 2.93
CA GLU A 193 -2.89 32.21 3.05
C GLU A 193 -1.67 31.31 3.25
N SER A 194 -1.84 30.17 3.92
CA SER A 194 -0.77 29.19 4.11
C SER A 194 -0.29 28.64 2.77
N PHE A 195 -1.21 28.43 1.82
CA PHE A 195 -0.86 27.98 0.48
C PHE A 195 -0.15 29.08 -0.33
N ARG A 196 -0.54 30.35 -0.21
CA ARG A 196 0.19 31.46 -0.86
C ARG A 196 1.59 31.66 -0.29
N THR A 197 1.72 31.64 1.03
CA THR A 197 2.97 31.96 1.75
C THR A 197 3.96 30.81 1.82
N ARG A 198 3.49 29.55 1.80
CA ARG A 198 4.29 28.31 1.86
C ARG A 198 4.06 27.43 0.63
N TRP A 199 4.06 28.06 -0.54
CA TRP A 199 3.68 27.45 -1.82
C TRP A 199 4.51 26.20 -2.19
N TRP A 200 5.76 26.11 -1.72
CA TRP A 200 6.68 24.98 -1.95
C TRP A 200 6.41 23.77 -1.05
N LEU A 201 5.54 23.88 -0.05
CA LEU A 201 5.20 22.78 0.85
C LEU A 201 3.93 22.04 0.43
N PHE A 202 3.84 20.78 0.86
CA PHE A 202 2.62 19.98 0.74
C PHE A 202 1.50 20.56 1.60
N GLY A 203 0.29 20.62 1.04
CA GLY A 203 -0.87 21.16 1.74
C GLY A 203 -1.27 20.38 3.01
N ARG A 204 -0.90 19.10 3.12
CA ARG A 204 -0.96 18.31 4.37
C ARG A 204 0.32 17.45 4.48
N PRO A 205 1.35 17.87 5.24
CA PRO A 205 2.65 17.17 5.32
C PRO A 205 2.66 15.94 6.26
N ARG A 206 1.62 15.76 7.08
CA ARG A 206 1.39 14.59 7.96
C ARG A 206 2.54 14.30 8.95
N LEU A 207 2.93 15.27 9.77
CA LEU A 207 4.08 15.13 10.68
C LEU A 207 4.00 13.94 11.65
N PRO A 208 2.85 13.61 12.28
CA PRO A 208 2.77 12.42 13.15
C PRO A 208 3.06 11.10 12.43
N MET A 209 2.71 11.00 11.13
CA MET A 209 3.07 9.86 10.29
C MET A 209 4.57 9.85 10.03
N ARG A 210 5.20 11.00 9.72
CA ARG A 210 6.65 11.05 9.46
C ARG A 210 7.45 10.58 10.67
N ALA A 211 7.09 11.05 11.87
CA ALA A 211 7.71 10.62 13.12
C ALA A 211 7.51 9.12 13.39
N ALA A 212 6.33 8.56 13.10
CA ALA A 212 6.06 7.13 13.28
C ALA A 212 6.79 6.23 12.25
N LEU A 213 7.16 6.76 11.09
CA LEU A 213 7.91 6.05 10.05
C LEU A 213 9.43 6.18 10.18
N GLU A 214 9.93 7.23 10.83
CA GLU A 214 11.35 7.53 10.99
C GLU A 214 12.22 6.36 11.53
N PRO A 215 11.81 5.58 12.55
CA PRO A 215 12.63 4.50 13.07
C PRO A 215 12.51 3.18 12.26
N LEU A 216 11.62 3.09 11.27
CA LEU A 216 11.27 1.83 10.62
C LEU A 216 12.14 1.55 9.39
N ALA A 217 12.59 0.31 9.22
CA ALA A 217 13.34 -0.11 8.03
C ALA A 217 12.45 -0.32 6.77
N ARG A 218 11.14 -0.47 6.97
CA ARG A 218 10.08 -0.60 5.96
C ARG A 218 8.75 -0.19 6.59
N TYR A 219 7.75 0.09 5.77
CA TYR A 219 6.37 0.28 6.26
C TYR A 219 5.38 -0.33 5.25
N ALA A 220 4.12 -0.52 5.64
CA ALA A 220 3.11 -1.06 4.74
C ALA A 220 2.21 0.03 4.17
N VAL A 221 1.98 -0.03 2.86
CA VAL A 221 1.02 0.80 2.12
C VAL A 221 -0.19 -0.05 1.78
N LEU A 222 -1.39 0.47 2.09
CA LEU A 222 -2.67 -0.19 1.89
C LEU A 222 -3.52 0.62 0.89
N GLY A 223 -4.29 -0.07 0.05
CA GLY A 223 -5.35 0.55 -0.74
C GLY A 223 -6.43 1.15 0.16
N SER A 224 -6.76 2.43 -0.04
CA SER A 224 -7.80 3.12 0.74
C SER A 224 -9.23 2.73 0.31
N LEU A 225 -9.40 2.38 -0.96
CA LEU A 225 -10.67 2.06 -1.62
C LEU A 225 -10.45 0.91 -2.60
N GLY A 226 -11.46 0.07 -2.81
CA GLY A 226 -11.45 -0.96 -3.86
C GLY A 226 -12.36 -2.15 -3.56
N LYS A 227 -12.29 -3.20 -4.39
CA LYS A 227 -13.04 -4.45 -4.17
C LYS A 227 -12.34 -5.40 -3.17
N ARG A 228 -11.03 -5.27 -3.01
CA ARG A 228 -10.18 -6.11 -2.15
C ARG A 228 -9.11 -5.25 -1.49
N MET A 229 -8.65 -5.63 -0.30
CA MET A 229 -7.55 -4.91 0.32
C MET A 229 -6.22 -5.33 -0.32
N LEU A 230 -5.58 -4.37 -0.98
CA LEU A 230 -4.24 -4.52 -1.51
C LEU A 230 -3.26 -3.91 -0.51
N VAL A 231 -2.20 -4.66 -0.16
CA VAL A 231 -1.18 -4.23 0.81
C VAL A 231 0.20 -4.64 0.32
N ALA A 232 1.16 -3.73 0.37
CA ALA A 232 2.56 -4.00 0.07
C ALA A 232 3.52 -3.37 1.09
N TRP A 233 4.63 -4.07 1.36
CA TRP A 233 5.82 -3.51 2.00
C TRP A 233 6.50 -2.50 1.07
N VAL A 234 6.90 -1.35 1.61
CA VAL A 234 7.65 -0.32 0.90
C VAL A 234 8.84 0.18 1.70
N HIS A 235 9.87 0.66 1.01
CA HIS A 235 11.06 1.26 1.61
C HIS A 235 10.77 2.68 2.12
N PRO A 236 11.32 3.14 3.26
CA PRO A 236 11.05 4.47 3.84
C PRO A 236 11.35 5.66 2.91
N TRP A 237 12.24 5.48 1.93
CA TRP A 237 12.51 6.50 0.91
C TRP A 237 11.30 6.80 0.01
N ILE A 238 10.41 5.83 -0.22
CA ILE A 238 9.21 5.99 -1.04
C ILE A 238 8.18 6.84 -0.30
N VAL A 239 7.55 7.79 -1.00
CA VAL A 239 6.42 8.57 -0.51
C VAL A 239 5.12 7.95 -1.03
N ALA A 240 4.30 7.40 -0.15
CA ALA A 240 2.97 6.93 -0.52
C ALA A 240 2.03 8.12 -0.80
N SER A 241 1.18 7.99 -1.80
CA SER A 241 0.25 9.05 -2.22
C SER A 241 -0.98 9.16 -1.32
N ASN A 242 -1.68 10.29 -1.38
CA ASN A 242 -2.95 10.48 -0.68
C ASN A 242 -4.13 9.64 -1.22
N SER A 243 -3.95 8.77 -2.23
CA SER A 243 -4.94 7.74 -2.59
C SER A 243 -4.73 6.43 -1.81
N THR A 244 -3.63 6.31 -1.06
CA THR A 244 -3.26 5.15 -0.23
C THR A 244 -3.42 5.45 1.26
N MET A 245 -3.26 4.40 2.06
CA MET A 245 -3.17 4.42 3.51
C MET A 245 -1.83 3.84 3.99
N ILE A 246 -1.38 4.23 5.18
CA ILE A 246 -0.10 3.78 5.76
C ILE A 246 -0.35 3.05 7.08
N PHE A 247 0.35 1.94 7.26
CA PHE A 247 0.59 1.27 8.54
C PHE A 247 2.05 1.50 8.96
N ALA A 248 2.25 2.10 10.14
CA ALA A 248 3.55 2.35 10.75
C ALA A 248 3.95 1.18 11.66
N GLY A 249 4.30 0.07 11.03
CA GLY A 249 4.95 -1.09 11.65
C GLY A 249 5.69 -1.87 10.57
N ASP A 250 6.68 -2.65 10.96
CA ASP A 250 7.62 -3.32 10.04
C ASP A 250 7.72 -4.84 10.25
N ASP A 251 6.84 -5.43 11.08
CA ASP A 251 6.81 -6.85 11.42
C ASP A 251 5.84 -7.67 10.54
N ASP A 252 6.21 -8.93 10.25
CA ASP A 252 5.41 -9.81 9.40
C ASP A 252 4.19 -10.44 10.13
N TYR A 253 4.11 -10.37 11.46
CA TYR A 253 2.89 -10.74 12.19
C TYR A 253 1.76 -9.76 11.88
N SER A 254 2.02 -8.46 12.02
CA SER A 254 1.01 -7.41 11.78
C SER A 254 0.58 -7.37 10.31
N MET A 255 1.51 -7.58 9.37
CA MET A 255 1.18 -7.77 7.96
C MET A 255 0.30 -9.01 7.74
N GLY A 256 0.57 -10.11 8.45
CA GLY A 256 -0.26 -11.32 8.42
C GLY A 256 -1.69 -11.08 8.89
N ILE A 257 -1.88 -10.33 9.98
CA ILE A 257 -3.22 -9.93 10.43
C ILE A 257 -3.93 -9.10 9.35
N LEU A 258 -3.26 -8.12 8.74
CA LEU A 258 -3.84 -7.30 7.67
C LEU A 258 -4.20 -8.13 6.43
N LEU A 259 -3.37 -9.09 6.02
CA LEU A 259 -3.63 -9.93 4.85
C LEU A 259 -4.70 -11.03 5.07
N SER A 260 -5.22 -11.17 6.29
CA SER A 260 -6.19 -12.21 6.64
C SER A 260 -7.64 -11.88 6.27
N GLY A 261 -8.42 -12.93 6.04
CA GLY A 261 -9.89 -12.89 5.93
C GLY A 261 -10.57 -12.34 7.20
N ALA A 262 -9.92 -12.42 8.37
CA ALA A 262 -10.43 -11.79 9.59
C ALA A 262 -10.45 -10.26 9.49
N TYR A 263 -9.36 -9.65 9.00
CA TYR A 263 -9.34 -8.21 8.74
C TYR A 263 -10.23 -7.83 7.54
N ASP A 264 -10.20 -8.57 6.43
CA ASP A 264 -11.04 -8.27 5.25
C ASP A 264 -12.54 -8.28 5.59
N THR A 265 -13.00 -9.27 6.38
CA THR A 265 -14.37 -9.35 6.92
C THR A 265 -14.73 -8.09 7.72
N TRP A 266 -13.85 -7.67 8.65
CA TRP A 266 -14.06 -6.46 9.45
C TRP A 266 -14.11 -5.20 8.58
N ALA A 267 -13.17 -5.05 7.66
CA ALA A 267 -13.07 -3.87 6.82
C ALA A 267 -14.31 -3.70 5.94
N ARG A 268 -14.86 -4.78 5.38
CA ARG A 268 -16.13 -4.77 4.63
C ARG A 268 -17.33 -4.41 5.50
N SER A 269 -17.43 -4.98 6.71
CA SER A 269 -18.53 -4.71 7.65
C SER A 269 -18.60 -3.24 8.10
N SER A 270 -17.49 -2.51 7.99
CA SER A 270 -17.41 -1.08 8.34
C SER A 270 -17.98 -0.12 7.28
N THR A 271 -18.54 -0.66 6.18
CA THR A 271 -18.98 0.13 5.02
C THR A 271 -20.48 0.00 4.76
N LEU A 272 -21.10 1.07 4.26
CA LEU A 272 -22.55 1.14 4.06
C LEU A 272 -23.05 0.40 2.80
N GLU A 273 -22.14 0.00 1.90
CA GLU A 273 -22.47 -0.54 0.57
C GLU A 273 -21.59 -1.76 0.16
N GLY A 274 -20.76 -2.31 1.07
CA GLY A 274 -20.00 -3.55 0.86
C GLY A 274 -18.66 -3.41 0.12
N ASP A 275 -18.42 -2.31 -0.59
CA ASP A 275 -17.10 -1.96 -1.13
C ASP A 275 -16.12 -1.58 -0.01
N LEU A 276 -14.83 -1.93 -0.16
CA LEU A 276 -13.82 -1.70 0.87
C LEU A 276 -13.54 -0.20 1.05
N ARG A 277 -13.60 0.28 2.30
CA ARG A 277 -13.23 1.66 2.68
C ARG A 277 -12.30 1.67 3.89
N ASN A 278 -11.01 1.54 3.63
CA ASN A 278 -9.98 1.71 4.64
C ASN A 278 -9.66 3.20 4.81
N THR A 279 -10.20 3.82 5.86
CA THR A 279 -9.69 5.10 6.37
C THR A 279 -9.29 4.94 7.85
N PRO A 280 -8.37 5.76 8.41
CA PRO A 280 -7.98 5.69 9.81
C PRO A 280 -9.11 6.04 10.78
N THR A 281 -10.25 6.46 10.26
CA THR A 281 -11.46 6.84 11.00
C THR A 281 -12.57 5.81 10.85
N ALA A 282 -12.34 4.73 10.11
CA ALA A 282 -13.26 3.62 9.86
C ALA A 282 -12.61 2.31 10.36
N ALA A 283 -12.63 1.23 9.56
CA ALA A 283 -12.08 -0.09 9.87
C ALA A 283 -10.82 -0.08 10.75
N LEU A 284 -9.81 0.69 10.35
CA LEU A 284 -8.49 0.74 10.98
C LEU A 284 -8.49 1.27 12.43
N ALA A 285 -9.32 2.26 12.74
CA ALA A 285 -9.43 2.78 14.10
C ALA A 285 -10.16 1.82 15.03
N THR A 286 -11.10 1.03 14.51
CA THR A 286 -11.99 0.18 15.30
C THR A 286 -11.53 -1.27 15.37
N PHE A 287 -10.67 -1.72 14.45
CA PHE A 287 -10.27 -3.13 14.35
C PHE A 287 -9.64 -3.66 15.64
N PRO A 288 -10.24 -4.70 16.26
CA PRO A 288 -9.69 -5.34 17.43
C PRO A 288 -8.67 -6.40 17.00
N TRP A 289 -7.40 -6.10 17.19
CA TRP A 289 -6.28 -7.00 17.00
C TRP A 289 -6.32 -8.17 17.99
N PRO A 290 -5.65 -9.30 17.70
CA PRO A 290 -5.50 -10.37 18.67
C PRO A 290 -4.62 -9.91 19.85
N ASP A 291 -5.16 -9.97 21.07
CA ASP A 291 -4.43 -9.68 22.31
C ASP A 291 -5.13 -10.24 23.57
N PRO A 292 -4.43 -10.96 24.48
CA PRO A 292 -3.06 -11.44 24.32
C PRO A 292 -2.97 -12.50 23.21
N VAL A 293 -1.75 -12.68 22.67
CA VAL A 293 -1.43 -13.78 21.78
C VAL A 293 -0.54 -14.75 22.53
N GLU A 294 -1.07 -15.93 22.83
CA GLU A 294 -0.38 -16.95 23.61
C GLU A 294 0.34 -17.98 22.71
N GLY A 295 1.27 -18.74 23.30
CA GLY A 295 2.02 -19.77 22.59
C GLY A 295 2.79 -19.26 21.36
N GLY A 296 3.00 -20.14 20.39
CA GLY A 296 3.73 -19.83 19.14
C GLY A 296 2.87 -19.13 18.06
N HIS A 297 1.71 -18.57 18.40
CA HIS A 297 0.77 -18.07 17.39
C HIS A 297 1.28 -16.82 16.65
N ARG A 298 2.07 -15.93 17.28
CA ARG A 298 2.73 -14.82 16.55
C ARG A 298 3.69 -15.33 15.48
N ASP A 299 4.50 -16.35 15.80
CA ASP A 299 5.45 -16.94 14.86
C ASP A 299 4.74 -17.70 13.73
N ALA A 300 3.65 -18.40 14.03
CA ALA A 300 2.83 -19.09 13.05
C ALA A 300 2.21 -18.13 12.02
N VAL A 301 1.63 -17.02 12.48
CA VAL A 301 1.09 -15.95 11.60
C VAL A 301 2.21 -15.32 10.77
N SER A 302 3.36 -15.02 11.38
CA SER A 302 4.52 -14.44 10.67
C SER A 302 5.02 -15.38 9.56
N ALA A 303 5.17 -16.67 9.85
CA ALA A 303 5.63 -17.66 8.87
C ALA A 303 4.61 -17.86 7.73
N ALA A 304 3.31 -17.88 8.04
CA ALA A 304 2.25 -17.95 7.03
C ALA A 304 2.22 -16.68 6.15
N CYS A 305 2.36 -15.50 6.76
CA CYS A 305 2.45 -14.22 6.05
C CYS A 305 3.64 -14.19 5.08
N VAL A 306 4.85 -14.55 5.54
CA VAL A 306 6.05 -14.58 4.68
C VAL A 306 5.88 -15.54 3.50
N ALA A 307 5.29 -16.72 3.72
CA ALA A 307 5.03 -17.69 2.66
C ALA A 307 4.01 -17.16 1.63
N LEU A 308 2.88 -16.62 2.11
CA LEU A 308 1.83 -16.02 1.27
C LEU A 308 2.36 -14.83 0.47
N TYR A 309 2.99 -13.86 1.14
CA TYR A 309 3.48 -12.64 0.53
C TYR A 309 4.50 -12.95 -0.56
N ARG A 310 5.44 -13.86 -0.29
CA ARG A 310 6.43 -14.32 -1.27
C ARG A 310 5.74 -14.91 -2.50
N ARG A 311 4.86 -15.91 -2.34
CA ARG A 311 4.23 -16.59 -3.48
C ARG A 311 3.34 -15.64 -4.30
N ARG A 312 2.65 -14.71 -3.64
CA ARG A 312 1.88 -13.64 -4.28
C ARG A 312 2.76 -12.76 -5.17
N SER A 313 3.91 -12.30 -4.65
CA SER A 313 4.85 -11.48 -5.42
C SER A 313 5.56 -12.27 -6.53
N GLU A 314 5.80 -13.56 -6.36
CA GLU A 314 6.26 -14.46 -7.43
C GLU A 314 5.21 -14.55 -8.54
N LEU A 315 3.95 -14.87 -8.22
CA LEU A 315 2.85 -14.99 -9.18
C LEU A 315 2.60 -13.70 -9.98
N CYS A 316 2.66 -12.53 -9.33
CA CYS A 316 2.59 -11.25 -10.02
C CYS A 316 3.71 -11.10 -11.07
N ARG A 317 4.95 -11.48 -10.73
CA ARG A 317 6.12 -11.40 -11.63
C ARG A 317 6.10 -12.48 -12.72
N GLU A 318 5.67 -13.70 -12.40
CA GLU A 318 5.55 -14.84 -13.34
C GLU A 318 4.53 -14.56 -14.45
N ARG A 319 3.49 -13.78 -14.15
CA ARG A 319 2.36 -13.51 -15.05
C ARG A 319 2.34 -12.09 -15.61
N ASP A 320 3.27 -11.24 -15.16
CA ASP A 320 3.33 -9.81 -15.45
C ASP A 320 2.01 -9.07 -15.14
N VAL A 321 1.46 -9.32 -13.94
CA VAL A 321 0.21 -8.71 -13.47
C VAL A 321 0.32 -8.11 -12.07
N GLY A 322 -0.28 -6.94 -11.86
CA GLY A 322 -0.46 -6.36 -10.53
C GLY A 322 -1.41 -7.15 -9.62
N LEU A 323 -1.45 -6.75 -8.34
CA LEU A 323 -2.26 -7.39 -7.31
C LEU A 323 -3.77 -7.40 -7.64
N SER A 324 -4.30 -6.37 -8.28
CA SER A 324 -5.72 -6.28 -8.69
C SER A 324 -6.09 -7.40 -9.66
N THR A 325 -5.27 -7.59 -10.70
CA THR A 325 -5.50 -8.60 -11.72
C THR A 325 -5.23 -10.01 -11.18
N LEU A 326 -4.16 -10.19 -10.39
CA LEU A 326 -3.90 -11.46 -9.71
C LEU A 326 -5.16 -11.86 -8.90
N TYR A 327 -5.54 -11.04 -7.92
CA TYR A 327 -6.71 -11.34 -7.09
C TYR A 327 -8.04 -11.33 -7.86
N GLY A 328 -8.12 -10.76 -9.05
CA GLY A 328 -9.28 -10.82 -9.93
C GLY A 328 -9.58 -12.22 -10.51
N LEU A 329 -8.61 -13.14 -10.47
CA LEU A 329 -8.76 -14.53 -10.91
C LEU A 329 -9.71 -15.35 -10.00
N SER A 330 -10.05 -16.56 -10.44
CA SER A 330 -10.85 -17.53 -9.66
C SER A 330 -9.95 -18.34 -8.74
N TRP A 331 -10.35 -18.48 -7.47
CA TRP A 331 -9.59 -19.19 -6.45
C TRP A 331 -10.56 -20.17 -5.76
N PRO A 332 -10.26 -21.47 -5.67
CA PRO A 332 -8.94 -22.10 -5.91
C PRO A 332 -8.63 -22.50 -7.36
N GLU A 333 -9.55 -22.36 -8.32
CA GLU A 333 -9.49 -23.01 -9.63
C GLU A 333 -8.24 -22.63 -10.45
N ASP A 334 -7.93 -21.34 -10.56
CA ASP A 334 -6.80 -20.86 -11.37
C ASP A 334 -5.45 -20.99 -10.63
N ASN A 335 -5.49 -21.24 -9.31
CA ASN A 335 -4.35 -21.12 -8.40
C ASN A 335 -4.60 -21.78 -7.01
N PRO A 336 -4.52 -23.11 -6.89
CA PRO A 336 -4.79 -23.78 -5.61
C PRO A 336 -3.71 -23.52 -4.55
N ASP A 337 -2.49 -23.12 -4.96
CA ASP A 337 -1.34 -22.87 -4.10
C ASP A 337 -1.49 -21.61 -3.22
N LEU A 338 -1.90 -20.47 -3.81
CA LEU A 338 -2.14 -19.27 -3.01
C LEU A 338 -3.43 -19.38 -2.18
N ALA A 339 -4.44 -20.10 -2.68
CA ALA A 339 -5.68 -20.36 -1.92
C ALA A 339 -5.36 -21.13 -0.62
N GLU A 340 -4.50 -22.15 -0.72
CA GLU A 340 -3.97 -22.89 0.44
C GLU A 340 -3.11 -21.99 1.36
N LEU A 341 -2.29 -21.09 0.81
CA LEU A 341 -1.52 -20.14 1.62
C LEU A 341 -2.40 -19.12 2.36
N HIS A 342 -3.50 -18.67 1.75
CA HIS A 342 -4.51 -17.84 2.42
C HIS A 342 -5.20 -18.61 3.53
N ARG A 343 -5.70 -19.83 3.26
CA ARG A 343 -6.32 -20.70 4.28
C ARG A 343 -5.40 -20.89 5.49
N ARG A 344 -4.11 -21.19 5.25
CA ARG A 344 -3.11 -21.36 6.31
C ARG A 344 -2.83 -20.08 7.11
N LEU A 345 -2.89 -18.91 6.48
CA LEU A 345 -2.79 -17.63 7.19
C LEU A 345 -4.03 -17.42 8.06
N ASP A 346 -5.22 -17.62 7.51
CA ASP A 346 -6.49 -17.39 8.19
C ASP A 346 -6.66 -18.32 9.41
N GLU A 347 -6.24 -19.59 9.30
CA GLU A 347 -6.20 -20.53 10.42
C GLU A 347 -5.17 -20.14 11.49
N ALA A 348 -4.01 -19.63 11.10
CA ALA A 348 -3.00 -19.12 12.04
C ALA A 348 -3.51 -17.86 12.77
N VAL A 349 -4.23 -16.98 12.08
CA VAL A 349 -4.85 -15.78 12.67
C VAL A 349 -6.02 -16.15 13.60
N ALA A 350 -6.85 -17.13 13.23
CA ALA A 350 -7.85 -17.70 14.12
C ALA A 350 -7.21 -18.23 15.42
N GLY A 351 -6.08 -18.96 15.31
CA GLY A 351 -5.29 -19.38 16.46
C GLY A 351 -4.76 -18.21 17.31
N ALA A 352 -4.28 -17.13 16.69
CA ALA A 352 -3.84 -15.93 17.41
C ALA A 352 -4.97 -15.23 18.19
N TYR A 353 -6.21 -15.33 17.74
CA TYR A 353 -7.41 -14.88 18.49
C TYR A 353 -7.93 -15.90 19.53
N GLY A 354 -7.32 -17.10 19.62
CA GLY A 354 -7.79 -18.19 20.48
C GLY A 354 -9.07 -18.86 19.95
N TRP A 355 -9.29 -18.89 18.64
CA TRP A 355 -10.42 -19.54 17.99
C TRP A 355 -10.04 -20.91 17.41
N GLU A 356 -11.03 -21.77 17.18
CA GLU A 356 -10.84 -22.99 16.39
C GLU A 356 -10.56 -22.62 14.91
N PRO A 357 -9.74 -23.41 14.18
CA PRO A 357 -9.44 -23.15 12.77
C PRO A 357 -10.67 -23.04 11.88
N SER A 358 -11.72 -23.81 12.17
CA SER A 358 -13.02 -23.80 11.48
C SER A 358 -13.68 -22.41 11.42
N ILE A 359 -13.42 -21.54 12.41
CA ILE A 359 -13.94 -20.17 12.45
C ILE A 359 -13.38 -19.32 11.31
N SER A 360 -12.18 -19.62 10.81
CA SER A 360 -11.54 -18.82 9.76
C SER A 360 -12.26 -18.89 8.41
N ALA A 361 -13.16 -19.86 8.23
CA ALA A 361 -13.99 -20.05 7.04
C ALA A 361 -15.42 -19.49 7.18
N ASP A 362 -15.78 -18.88 8.32
CA ASP A 362 -17.13 -18.38 8.61
C ASP A 362 -17.10 -16.85 8.89
N PRO A 363 -17.35 -16.00 7.87
CA PRO A 363 -17.37 -14.56 8.02
C PRO A 363 -18.39 -14.03 9.05
N ALA A 364 -19.50 -14.74 9.28
CA ALA A 364 -20.50 -14.32 10.25
C ALA A 364 -19.99 -14.55 11.69
N GLN A 365 -19.35 -15.69 11.95
CA GLN A 365 -18.70 -15.95 13.24
C GLN A 365 -17.47 -15.07 13.47
N ILE A 366 -16.65 -14.84 12.44
CA ILE A 366 -15.54 -13.86 12.50
C ILE A 366 -16.07 -12.50 12.93
N LEU A 367 -17.07 -11.96 12.21
CA LEU A 367 -17.61 -10.64 12.50
C LEU A 367 -18.21 -10.56 13.90
N ALA A 368 -19.01 -11.54 14.32
CA ALA A 368 -19.60 -11.57 15.66
C ALA A 368 -18.53 -11.59 16.76
N ARG A 369 -17.45 -12.35 16.59
CA ARG A 369 -16.33 -12.44 17.55
C ARG A 369 -15.52 -11.14 17.61
N LEU A 370 -15.24 -10.51 16.46
CA LEU A 370 -14.56 -9.22 16.41
C LEU A 370 -15.43 -8.10 17.00
N LEU A 371 -16.74 -8.06 16.72
CA LEU A 371 -17.66 -7.09 17.34
C LEU A 371 -17.66 -7.21 18.87
N LYS A 372 -17.74 -8.44 19.38
CA LYS A 372 -17.62 -8.73 20.82
C LYS A 372 -16.28 -8.25 21.39
N LEU A 373 -15.16 -8.54 20.74
CA LEU A 373 -13.84 -8.13 21.22
C LEU A 373 -13.67 -6.60 21.20
N ASN A 374 -14.09 -5.92 20.13
CA ASN A 374 -14.10 -4.46 20.08
C ASN A 374 -14.91 -3.87 21.25
N ARG A 375 -16.07 -4.44 21.56
CA ARG A 375 -16.90 -4.02 22.69
C ARG A 375 -16.23 -4.23 24.04
N GLU A 376 -15.68 -5.41 24.28
CA GLU A 376 -14.97 -5.72 25.53
C GLU A 376 -13.80 -4.77 25.79
N VAL A 377 -13.04 -4.42 24.75
CA VAL A 377 -11.94 -3.45 24.82
C VAL A 377 -12.46 -2.03 25.02
N ALA A 378 -13.46 -1.60 24.23
CA ALA A 378 -14.00 -0.23 24.28
C ALA A 378 -14.70 0.08 25.62
N GLU A 379 -15.33 -0.91 26.24
CA GLU A 379 -15.95 -0.81 27.57
C GLU A 379 -14.93 -1.04 28.71
N GLY A 380 -13.65 -1.26 28.41
CA GLY A 380 -12.60 -1.47 29.42
C GLY A 380 -12.70 -2.78 30.20
N ARG A 381 -13.45 -3.77 29.67
CA ARG A 381 -13.66 -5.09 30.30
C ARG A 381 -12.48 -6.06 30.15
N ARG A 382 -11.47 -5.69 29.35
CA ARG A 382 -10.28 -6.48 29.02
C ARG A 382 -9.05 -5.57 28.98
N ALA A 383 -7.93 -6.02 29.55
CA ALA A 383 -6.63 -5.38 29.30
C ALA A 383 -6.23 -5.60 27.84
N TYR A 384 -5.74 -4.56 27.16
CA TYR A 384 -5.53 -4.59 25.71
C TYR A 384 -4.33 -3.74 25.26
N ALA A 385 -3.29 -4.40 24.75
CA ALA A 385 -2.04 -3.82 24.28
C ALA A 385 -1.44 -4.63 23.11
N PRO A 386 -2.13 -4.71 21.94
CA PRO A 386 -1.72 -5.57 20.81
C PRO A 386 -0.38 -5.17 20.16
N PHE A 387 0.02 -3.91 20.30
CA PHE A 387 1.28 -3.37 19.80
C PHE A 387 2.28 -3.21 20.94
N PRO A 388 3.59 -3.43 20.69
CA PRO A 388 4.62 -3.09 21.67
C PRO A 388 4.54 -1.59 21.98
N VAL A 389 4.71 -1.24 23.26
CA VAL A 389 4.71 0.16 23.69
C VAL A 389 6.00 0.82 23.21
N SER A 390 5.92 1.64 22.15
CA SER A 390 7.01 2.54 21.77
C SER A 390 7.21 3.57 22.88
N PHE A 391 8.36 3.50 23.57
CA PHE A 391 8.77 4.41 24.64
C PHE A 391 9.41 5.69 24.10
#